data_AF-A0A968KYS0-F1
#
_entry.id   AF-A0A968KYS0-F1
#
_cell.length_a   1.000
_cell.length_b   1.000
_cell.length_c   1.000
_cell.angle_alpha   90.00
_cell.angle_beta   90.00
_cell.angle_gamma   90.00
#
_symmetry.space_group_name_H-M   'P 1'
#
loop_
_entity.id
_entity.type
_entity.pdbx_description
1 polymer ?
#
loop_
_entity_poly.entity_id
_entity_poly.type
_entity_poly.pdbx_seq_one_letter_code
_entity_poly.pdbx_strand_id
1 'polypeptide(L)' 'MTISIRFNDEEAQLIKQYAKHKKITVSQMMRNSILAELEDEYDLDAYQQAMRSYKEQSVTHSHDEVKKLLDLE' A
#
# COMPACT_ATOMS: atom_id res chain seq x y z
N MET A 1 -19.62 7.60 8.14
CA MET A 1 -19.94 6.93 6.85
C MET A 1 -20.03 5.44 7.11
N THR A 2 -21.04 4.77 6.56
CA THR A 2 -21.24 3.32 6.73
C THR A 2 -21.24 2.68 5.36
N ILE A 3 -20.53 1.56 5.22
CA ILE A 3 -20.49 0.75 4.00
C ILE A 3 -21.16 -0.58 4.33
N SER A 4 -22.15 -0.97 3.54
CA SER A 4 -22.84 -2.25 3.68
C SER A 4 -22.43 -3.19 2.57
N ILE A 5 -21.86 -4.34 2.93
CA ILE A 5 -21.46 -5.39 2.01
C ILE A 5 -22.33 -6.61 2.29
N ARG A 6 -22.90 -7.22 1.24
CA ARG A 6 -23.71 -8.43 1.35
C ARG A 6 -22.80 -9.65 1.23
N PHE A 7 -22.98 -10.58 2.16
CA PHE A 7 -22.33 -11.90 2.16
C PHE A 7 -23.40 -12.98 2.25
N ASN A 8 -23.08 -14.17 1.76
CA ASN A 8 -23.79 -15.37 2.18
C ASN A 8 -23.35 -15.79 3.60
N ASP A 9 -24.06 -16.75 4.19
CA ASP A 9 -23.82 -17.17 5.58
C ASP A 9 -22.42 -17.80 5.78
N GLU A 10 -21.93 -18.55 4.79
CA GLU A 10 -20.62 -19.20 4.84
C GLU A 10 -19.48 -18.18 4.79
N GLU A 11 -19.54 -17.24 3.86
CA GLU A 11 -18.60 -16.11 3.74
C GLU A 11 -18.56 -15.28 5.02
N ALA A 12 -19.73 -14.93 5.56
CA ALA A 12 -19.84 -14.15 6.78
C ALA A 12 -19.21 -14.88 7.98
N GLN A 13 -19.41 -16.19 8.08
CA GLN A 13 -18.81 -17.00 9.13
C GLN A 13 -17.28 -17.05 8.98
N LEU A 14 -16.77 -17.29 7.77
CA LEU A 14 -15.34 -17.36 7.49
C LEU A 14 -14.64 -16.03 7.81
N ILE A 15 -15.20 -14.90 7.35
CA ILE A 15 -14.67 -13.56 7.60
C ILE A 15 -14.60 -13.26 9.10
N LYS A 16 -15.66 -13.57 9.85
CA LYS A 16 -15.70 -13.37 11.31
C LYS A 16 -14.66 -14.22 12.03
N GLN A 17 -14.51 -15.50 11.64
CA GLN A 17 -13.52 -16.39 12.24
C GLN A 17 -12.10 -15.93 11.96
N TYR A 18 -11.81 -15.50 10.73
CA TYR A 18 -10.50 -14.98 10.35
C TYR A 18 -10.14 -13.70 11.12
N ALA A 19 -11.06 -12.73 11.19
CA ALA A 19 -10.86 -11.50 11.97
C ALA A 19 -10.61 -11.80 13.46
N LYS A 20 -11.38 -12.75 14.04
CA LYS A 20 -11.18 -13.22 15.42
C LYS A 20 -9.80 -13.86 15.61
N HIS A 21 -9.36 -14.69 14.68
CA HIS A 21 -8.03 -15.31 14.71
C HIS A 21 -6.91 -14.26 14.69
N LYS A 22 -7.07 -13.22 13.86
CA LYS A 22 -6.16 -12.06 13.78
C LYS A 22 -6.32 -11.06 14.92
N LYS A 23 -7.27 -11.27 15.84
CA LYS A 23 -7.59 -10.38 16.97
C LYS A 23 -7.94 -8.95 16.54
N ILE A 24 -8.57 -8.80 15.39
CA ILE A 24 -9.05 -7.51 14.86
C ILE A 24 -10.55 -7.58 14.56
N THR A 25 -11.19 -6.44 14.39
CA THR A 25 -12.60 -6.39 13.96
C THR A 25 -12.70 -6.61 12.45
N VAL A 26 -13.86 -7.09 11.98
CA VAL A 26 -14.14 -7.19 10.53
C VAL A 26 -13.99 -5.82 9.86
N SER A 27 -14.48 -4.76 10.49
CA SER A 27 -14.37 -3.39 9.98
C SER A 27 -12.91 -2.94 9.83
N GLN A 28 -12.04 -3.28 10.78
CA GLN A 28 -10.61 -2.97 10.70
C GLN A 28 -9.95 -3.75 9.56
N MET A 29 -10.26 -5.05 9.45
CA MET A 29 -9.74 -5.89 8.39
C MET A 29 -10.12 -5.34 7.01
N MET A 30 -11.41 -5.03 6.79
CA MET A 30 -11.88 -4.46 5.53
C MET A 30 -11.22 -3.12 5.22
N ARG A 31 -11.10 -2.23 6.22
CA ARG A 31 -10.40 -0.95 6.05
C ARG A 31 -8.96 -1.16 5.60
N ASN A 32 -8.23 -2.05 6.26
CA ASN A 32 -6.83 -2.32 5.94
C ASN A 32 -6.70 -2.90 4.53
N SER A 33 -7.56 -3.85 4.15
CA SER A 33 -7.52 -4.44 2.81
C SER A 33 -7.79 -3.42 1.72
N ILE A 34 -8.77 -2.53 1.90
CA ILE A 34 -9.07 -1.48 0.92
C ILE A 34 -7.91 -0.49 0.80
N LEU A 35 -7.32 -0.08 1.93
CA LEU A 35 -6.18 0.85 1.92
C LEU A 35 -4.94 0.23 1.28
N ALA A 36 -4.68 -1.05 1.51
CA ALA A 36 -3.56 -1.76 0.90
C ALA A 36 -3.68 -1.82 -0.63
N GLU A 37 -4.88 -2.13 -1.16
CA GLU A 37 -5.11 -2.15 -2.61
C GLU A 37 -4.88 -0.75 -3.24
N LEU A 38 -5.37 0.30 -2.56
CA LEU A 38 -5.17 1.68 -3.02
C LEU A 38 -3.69 2.09 -2.97
N GLU A 39 -2.96 1.65 -1.94
CA GLU A 39 -1.52 1.90 -1.80
C GLU A 39 -0.74 1.20 -2.91
N ASP A 40 -1.04 -0.07 -3.21
CA ASP A 40 -0.40 -0.82 -4.30
C ASP A 40 -0.60 -0.13 -5.66
N GLU A 41 -1.81 0.37 -5.95
CA GLU A 41 -2.10 1.14 -7.17
C GLU A 41 -1.32 2.46 -7.22
N TYR A 42 -1.28 3.18 -6.09
CA TYR A 42 -0.58 4.46 -5.99
C TYR A 42 0.94 4.29 -6.14
N ASP A 43 1.51 3.30 -5.46
CA ASP A 43 2.94 2.99 -5.52
C ASP A 43 3.37 2.59 -6.94
N LEU A 44 2.53 1.83 -7.65
CA LEU A 44 2.79 1.48 -9.04
C LEU A 44 2.82 2.72 -9.95
N ASP A 45 1.87 3.64 -9.79
CA ASP A 45 1.84 4.89 -10.55
C ASP A 45 3.06 5.76 -10.22
N ALA A 46 3.40 5.92 -8.94
CA ALA A 46 4.58 6.65 -8.48
C ALA A 46 5.87 6.08 -9.08
N TYR A 47 6.01 4.75 -9.10
CA TYR A 47 7.12 4.06 -9.75
C TYR A 47 7.17 4.35 -11.26
N GLN A 48 6.04 4.25 -11.96
CA GLN A 48 5.99 4.51 -13.40
C GLN A 48 6.39 5.94 -13.75
N GLN A 49 5.93 6.92 -12.95
CA GLN A 49 6.31 8.32 -13.08
C GLN A 49 7.82 8.51 -12.86
N ALA A 50 8.35 7.99 -11.74
CA ALA A 50 9.77 8.08 -11.43
C ALA A 50 10.65 7.44 -12.52
N MET A 51 10.22 6.29 -13.04
CA MET A 51 10.94 5.59 -14.11
C MET A 51 10.89 6.32 -15.45
N ARG A 52 9.78 7.01 -15.76
CA ARG A 52 9.68 7.86 -16.95
C ARG A 52 10.64 9.05 -16.85
N SER A 53 10.61 9.77 -15.73
CA SER A 53 11.53 10.89 -15.47
C SER A 53 13.00 10.46 -15.53
N TYR A 54 13.31 9.29 -14.96
CA TYR A 54 14.65 8.72 -15.05
C TYR A 54 15.04 8.37 -16.49
N LYS A 55 14.17 7.77 -17.29
CA LYS A 55 14.47 7.46 -18.70
C LYS A 55 14.69 8.71 -19.55
N GLU A 56 14.01 9.81 -19.24
CA GLU A 56 14.24 11.11 -19.89
C GLU A 56 15.57 11.73 -19.48
N GLN A 57 15.97 11.57 -18.21
CA GLN A 57 17.22 12.09 -17.65
C GLN A 57 17.86 11.05 -16.72
N SER A 58 18.65 10.13 -17.31
CA SER A 58 19.23 8.96 -16.63
C SER A 58 20.45 9.30 -15.76
N VAL A 59 20.35 10.32 -14.90
CA VAL A 59 21.40 10.68 -13.95
C VAL A 59 21.28 9.78 -12.73
N THR A 60 22.39 9.14 -12.36
CA THR A 60 22.52 8.40 -11.11
C THR A 60 23.65 8.99 -10.29
N HIS A 61 23.52 8.87 -8.97
CA HIS A 61 24.52 9.31 -8.01
C HIS A 61 24.95 8.11 -7.16
N SER A 62 26.23 8.04 -6.86
CA SER A 62 26.79 7.14 -5.85
C SER A 62 26.33 7.55 -4.44
N HIS A 63 26.46 6.63 -3.49
CA HIS A 63 26.11 6.88 -2.09
C HIS A 63 26.83 8.10 -1.50
N ASP A 64 28.11 8.27 -1.81
CA ASP A 64 28.92 9.40 -1.31
C ASP A 64 28.49 10.73 -1.95
N GLU A 65 28.12 10.73 -3.23
CA GLU A 65 27.56 11.92 -3.90
C GLU A 65 26.22 12.32 -3.27
N VAL A 66 25.34 11.36 -2.98
CA VAL A 66 24.05 11.63 -2.33
C VAL A 66 24.23 12.18 -0.93
N LYS A 67 25.18 11.66 -0.13
CA LYS A 67 25.47 12.22 1.20
C LYS A 67 25.89 13.69 1.14
N LYS A 68 26.75 14.04 0.18
CA LYS A 68 27.17 15.43 -0.04
C LYS A 68 26.01 16.31 -0.51
N LEU A 69 25.16 15.82 -1.41
CA LEU A 69 23.99 16.55 -1.90
C LEU A 69 22.95 16.82 -0.80
N LEU A 70 22.88 15.97 0.22
CA LEU A 70 21.92 16.05 1.32
C LEU A 70 22.52 16.64 2.62
N ASP A 71 23.75 17.14 2.58
CA ASP A 71 24.48 17.66 3.75
C ASP A 71 24.55 16.67 4.94
N LEU A 72 24.79 15.40 4.63
CA LEU A 72 24.89 14.31 5.63
C LEU A 72 26.35 13.91 5.94
N GLU A 73 27.34 14.71 5.52
CA GLU A 73 28.78 14.57 5.83
C GLU A 73 29.26 15.59 6.88
#